data_AF-O77416-F1
#
_entry.id   AF-O77416-F1
#
_cell.length_a   1.000
_cell.length_b   1.000
_cell.length_c   1.000
_cell.angle_alpha   90.00
_cell.angle_beta   90.00
_cell.angle_gamma   90.00
#
_symmetry.space_group_name_H-M   'P 1'
#
loop_
_entity.id
_entity.type
_entity.pdbx_description
1 polymer ?
#
loop_
_entity_poly.entity_id
_entity_poly.type
_entity_poly.pdbx_seq_one_letter_code
_entity_poly.pdbx_strand_id
1 'polypeptide(L)' 'MMFTPLIVLTLLVLATAEHQCGPNEQWSDCPGCELQCGESDKPCPAMCGDPKCYCSPDQYRRIPDGRCIRKIQCPQH' A
#
# COMPACT_ATOMS: atom_id res chain seq x y z
N MET A 1 33.47 28.90 5.88
CA MET A 1 32.29 28.61 5.04
C MET A 1 32.44 27.20 4.44
N MET A 2 32.17 26.12 5.19
CA MET A 2 32.41 24.73 4.71
C MET A 2 31.31 23.72 5.10
N PHE A 3 30.19 24.18 5.67
CA PHE A 3 29.11 23.28 6.10
C PHE A 3 27.97 23.16 5.10
N THR A 4 28.01 23.94 4.01
CA THR A 4 26.96 23.97 2.99
C THR A 4 26.70 22.61 2.31
N PRO A 5 27.70 21.75 1.96
CA PRO A 5 27.39 20.49 1.29
C PRO A 5 26.70 19.48 2.21
N LEU A 6 27.06 19.46 3.51
CA LEU A 6 26.43 18.57 4.50
C LEU A 6 24.97 18.93 4.74
N ILE A 7 24.66 20.23 4.79
CA ILE A 7 23.28 20.71 4.96
C ILE A 7 22.44 20.37 3.72
N VAL A 8 22.97 20.57 2.51
CA VAL A 8 22.24 20.20 1.28
C VAL A 8 22.01 18.69 1.21
N LEU A 9 23.03 17.88 1.55
CA LEU A 9 22.88 16.41 1.57
C LEU A 9 21.82 15.96 2.58
N THR A 10 21.82 16.53 3.80
CA THR A 10 20.81 16.19 4.82
C THR A 10 19.40 16.64 4.42
N LEU A 11 19.25 17.81 3.80
CA LEU A 11 17.96 18.28 3.27
C LEU A 11 17.41 17.38 2.16
N LEU A 12 18.28 16.90 1.26
CA LEU A 12 17.87 15.97 0.20
C LEU A 12 17.33 14.65 0.77
N VAL A 13 17.94 14.13 1.85
CA VAL A 13 17.47 12.89 2.50
C VAL A 13 16.11 13.06 3.17
N LEU A 14 15.79 14.24 3.70
CA LEU A 14 14.49 14.49 4.34
C LEU A 14 13.33 14.61 3.35
N ALA A 15 13.60 14.92 2.07
CA ALA A 15 12.55 15.24 1.10
C ALA A 15 11.79 14.01 0.56
N THR A 16 12.27 12.79 0.80
CA THR A 16 11.57 11.57 0.35
C THR A 16 10.59 11.11 1.43
N ALA A 17 9.53 11.89 1.66
CA ALA A 17 8.35 11.43 2.38
C ALA A 17 7.51 10.54 1.44
N GLU A 18 8.09 9.43 0.98
CA GLU A 18 7.32 8.40 0.30
C GLU A 18 6.34 7.82 1.32
N HIS A 19 5.06 7.77 0.97
CA HIS A 19 4.03 7.18 1.79
C HIS A 19 4.43 5.74 2.15
N GLN A 20 4.71 5.51 3.44
CA GLN A 20 5.19 4.21 3.91
C GLN A 20 4.03 3.21 3.91
N CYS A 21 4.05 2.29 2.95
CA CYS A 21 3.09 1.20 2.87
C CYS A 21 3.67 -0.11 3.37
N GLY A 22 2.79 -1.00 3.83
CA GLY A 22 3.16 -2.33 4.25
C GLY A 22 3.61 -3.21 3.08
N PRO A 23 4.13 -4.40 3.36
CA PRO A 23 4.47 -5.37 2.32
C PRO A 23 3.28 -5.65 1.41
N ASN A 24 3.52 -5.61 0.10
CA ASN A 24 2.53 -5.82 -0.97
C ASN A 24 1.40 -4.78 -1.05
N GLU A 25 1.50 -3.68 -0.32
CA GLU A 25 0.62 -2.53 -0.49
C GLU A 25 1.31 -1.46 -1.33
N GLN A 26 0.50 -0.69 -2.07
CA GLN A 26 0.97 0.45 -2.84
C GLN A 26 0.18 1.69 -2.44
N TRP A 27 0.85 2.83 -2.24
CA TRP A 27 0.11 4.08 -2.04
C TRP A 27 -0.72 4.39 -3.28
N SER A 28 -2.01 4.65 -3.06
CA SER A 28 -2.93 5.06 -4.10
C SER A 28 -3.74 6.24 -3.61
N ASP A 29 -3.77 7.31 -4.41
CA ASP A 29 -4.67 8.45 -4.18
C ASP A 29 -6.11 8.14 -4.55
N CYS A 30 -6.35 7.03 -5.25
CA CYS A 30 -7.66 6.59 -5.75
C CYS A 30 -7.79 5.05 -5.60
N PRO A 31 -7.71 4.52 -4.37
CA PRO A 31 -7.76 3.08 -4.14
C PRO A 31 -9.13 2.53 -4.53
N GLY A 32 -9.11 1.35 -5.14
CA GLY A 32 -10.32 0.58 -5.40
C GLY A 32 -10.82 -0.15 -4.16
N CYS A 33 -11.71 -1.12 -4.38
CA CYS A 33 -12.09 -2.07 -3.34
C CYS A 33 -10.89 -2.95 -2.94
N GLU A 34 -10.92 -3.48 -1.72
CA GLU A 34 -10.02 -4.54 -1.30
C GLU A 34 -10.85 -5.78 -0.97
N LEU A 35 -10.26 -6.97 -1.15
CA LEU A 35 -10.92 -8.22 -0.81
C LEU A 35 -10.13 -8.97 0.27
N GLN A 36 -10.85 -9.68 1.12
CA GLN A 36 -10.29 -10.53 2.16
C GLN A 36 -10.17 -11.98 1.70
N CYS A 37 -9.38 -12.77 2.43
CA CYS A 37 -9.33 -14.21 2.25
C CYS A 37 -10.72 -14.81 2.51
N GLY A 38 -11.18 -15.71 1.63
CA GLY A 38 -12.52 -16.32 1.70
C GLY A 38 -13.61 -15.54 0.98
N GLU A 39 -13.38 -14.27 0.61
CA GLU A 39 -14.31 -13.55 -0.27
C GLU A 39 -14.14 -13.99 -1.73
N SER A 40 -15.24 -14.27 -2.41
CA SER A 40 -15.25 -14.48 -3.86
C SER A 40 -14.78 -13.23 -4.60
N ASP A 41 -14.15 -13.40 -5.76
CA ASP A 41 -13.86 -12.28 -6.67
C ASP A 41 -15.18 -11.61 -7.08
N LYS A 42 -15.41 -10.40 -6.58
CA LYS A 42 -16.61 -9.59 -6.89
C LYS A 42 -16.18 -8.37 -7.70
N PRO A 43 -16.99 -7.93 -8.67
CA PRO A 43 -16.74 -6.70 -9.38
C PRO A 43 -16.79 -5.54 -8.39
N CYS A 44 -15.84 -4.63 -8.52
CA CYS A 44 -15.77 -3.48 -7.63
C CYS A 44 -16.39 -2.26 -8.30
N PRO A 45 -17.09 -1.43 -7.51
CA PRO A 45 -17.65 -0.20 -8.04
C PRO A 45 -16.52 0.67 -8.60
N ALA A 46 -16.77 1.32 -9.72
CA ALA A 46 -15.86 2.29 -10.34
C ALA A 46 -15.86 3.62 -9.54
N MET A 47 -15.58 3.52 -8.25
CA MET A 47 -15.49 4.62 -7.31
C MET A 47 -14.18 4.48 -6.53
N CYS A 48 -13.58 5.61 -6.19
CA CYS A 48 -12.37 5.63 -5.39
C CYS A 48 -12.69 5.87 -3.92
N GLY A 49 -11.93 5.21 -3.06
CA GLY A 49 -11.86 5.58 -1.65
C GLY A 49 -10.91 6.76 -1.40
N ASP A 50 -10.71 7.08 -0.13
CA ASP A 50 -9.72 8.08 0.29
C ASP A 50 -8.29 7.59 0.08
N PRO A 51 -7.32 8.49 -0.18
CA PRO A 51 -5.91 8.15 -0.34
C PRO A 51 -5.36 7.28 0.80
N LYS A 52 -4.83 6.11 0.46
CA LYS A 52 -4.23 5.16 1.43
C LYS A 52 -3.31 4.14 0.76
N CYS A 53 -2.66 3.33 1.58
CA CYS A 53 -2.01 2.10 1.13
C CYS A 53 -3.06 1.07 0.70
N TYR A 54 -3.00 0.72 -0.59
CA TYR A 54 -3.97 -0.11 -1.28
C TYR A 54 -3.46 -1.54 -1.46
N CYS A 55 -4.28 -2.51 -1.09
CA CYS A 55 -4.05 -3.93 -1.30
C CYS A 55 -4.83 -4.45 -2.52
N SER A 56 -4.18 -4.51 -3.68
CA SER A 56 -4.88 -4.83 -4.93
C SER A 56 -5.51 -6.22 -4.93
N PRO A 57 -6.83 -6.34 -5.16
CA PRO A 57 -7.57 -7.60 -5.10
C PRO A 57 -7.28 -8.52 -6.28
N ASP A 58 -6.54 -8.10 -7.31
CA ASP A 58 -6.17 -8.95 -8.44
C ASP A 58 -5.28 -10.11 -8.02
N GLN A 59 -4.30 -9.84 -7.15
CA GLN A 59 -3.28 -10.81 -6.73
C GLN A 59 -3.16 -10.95 -5.21
N TYR A 60 -3.70 -10.01 -4.45
CA TYR A 60 -3.55 -9.95 -3.00
C TYR A 60 -4.89 -10.00 -2.30
N ARG A 61 -4.84 -10.28 -1.00
CA ARG A 61 -5.96 -10.27 -0.07
C ARG A 61 -5.52 -9.62 1.23
N ARG A 62 -6.42 -8.84 1.81
CA ARG A 62 -6.22 -8.28 3.14
C ARG A 62 -6.68 -9.27 4.20
N ILE A 63 -5.83 -9.53 5.19
CA ILE A 63 -6.20 -10.36 6.35
C ILE A 63 -6.65 -9.50 7.54
N PRO A 64 -7.34 -10.07 8.54
CA PRO A 64 -7.84 -9.34 9.70
C PRO A 64 -6.76 -8.55 10.47
N ASP A 65 -5.50 -8.99 10.45
CA ASP A 65 -4.35 -8.26 11.02
C ASP A 65 -4.00 -6.97 10.25
N GLY A 66 -4.71 -6.65 9.17
CA GLY A 66 -4.47 -5.48 8.31
C GLY A 66 -3.38 -5.67 7.27
N ARG A 67 -2.69 -6.82 7.22
CA ARG A 67 -1.63 -7.12 6.23
C ARG A 67 -2.20 -7.48 4.86
N CYS A 68 -1.46 -7.13 3.81
CA CYS A 68 -1.73 -7.52 2.43
C CYS A 68 -0.86 -8.74 2.05
N ILE A 69 -1.50 -9.88 1.79
CA ILE A 69 -0.80 -11.13 1.45
C ILE A 69 -1.24 -11.62 0.07
N ARG A 70 -0.43 -12.46 -0.59
CA ARG A 70 -0.83 -13.03 -1.88
C ARG A 70 -2.05 -13.94 -1.72
N LYS A 71 -2.92 -14.01 -2.73
CA LYS A 71 -4.09 -14.93 -2.76
C LYS A 71 -3.72 -16.36 -2.35
N ILE A 72 -2.57 -16.85 -2.83
CA ILE A 72 -2.05 -18.20 -2.53
C ILE A 72 -1.65 -18.42 -1.06
N GLN A 73 -1.49 -17.35 -0.28
CA GLN A 73 -1.14 -17.40 1.14
C GLN A 73 -2.38 -17.38 2.04
N CYS A 74 -3.58 -17.28 1.46
CA CYS A 74 -4.81 -17.34 2.25
C CYS A 74 -4.97 -18.73 2.89
N PRO A 75 -5.36 -18.80 4.17
CA PRO A 75 -5.65 -20.06 4.82
C PRO A 75 -6.83 -20.75 4.11
N GLN A 76 -6.60 -21.98 3.68
CA GLN A 76 -7.66 -22.83 3.14
C GLN A 76 -8.37 -23.49 4.32
N HIS A 77 -9.67 -23.26 4.44
CA HIS A 77 -10.53 -23.99 5.37
C HIS A 77 -11.29 -25.05 4.59
#